data_AF-A0A4X2L9X2-F1
#
_entry.id   AF-A0A4X2L9X2-F1
#
_cell.length_a   1.000
_cell.length_b   1.000
_cell.length_c   1.000
_cell.angle_alpha   90.00
_cell.angle_beta   90.00
_cell.angle_gamma   90.00
#
_symmetry.space_group_name_H-M   'P 1'
#
loop_
_entity.id
_entity.type
_entity.pdbx_description
1 polymer ?
#
loop_
_entity_poly.entity_id
_entity_poly.type
_entity_poly.pdbx_seq_one_letter_code
_entity_poly.pdbx_strand_id
1 'polypeptide(L)' 'MGRMHAPGKGPSQSALPYHRSVPTWLKLTSDDMKEQIYKLAKKCLTPSQIGCFHPVGNMNHLQPLLWLHKFWFMY' A
#
# COMPACT_ATOMS: atom_id res chain seq x y z
N MET A 1 3.02 -11.79 10.65
CA MET A 1 3.87 -12.67 9.82
C MET A 1 4.58 -13.58 10.79
N GLY A 2 4.39 -14.90 10.70
CA GLY A 2 5.06 -15.85 11.59
C GLY A 2 6.53 -16.04 11.20
N ARG A 3 7.36 -16.46 12.15
CA ARG A 3 8.74 -16.84 11.85
C ARG A 3 8.74 -18.27 11.28
N MET A 4 9.17 -18.42 10.02
CA MET A 4 9.20 -19.71 9.32
C MET A 4 10.30 -20.65 9.86
N HIS A 5 11.43 -20.09 10.32
CA HIS A 5 12.61 -20.85 10.74
C HIS A 5 13.07 -20.58 12.18
N ALA A 6 12.34 -19.77 12.94
CA ALA A 6 12.70 -19.44 14.30
C ALA A 6 11.48 -19.57 15.22
N PRO A 7 11.65 -20.09 16.46
CA PRO A 7 10.58 -20.09 17.43
C PRO A 7 10.23 -18.64 17.78
N GLY A 8 8.95 -18.29 17.63
CA GLY A 8 8.42 -16.96 17.94
C GLY A 8 7.17 -16.61 17.13
N LYS A 9 6.19 -15.98 17.78
CA LYS A 9 4.93 -15.53 17.16
C LYS A 9 4.88 -14.00 17.13
N GLY A 10 4.98 -13.43 15.94
CA GLY A 10 4.84 -11.98 15.73
C GLY A 10 3.38 -11.60 15.39
N PRO A 11 2.79 -10.59 16.04
CA PRO A 11 1.39 -10.20 15.82
C PRO A 11 1.16 -9.31 14.58
N SER A 12 2.21 -8.98 13.83
CA SER A 12 2.12 -8.03 12.72
C SER A 12 1.41 -8.63 11.49
N GLN A 13 0.11 -8.37 11.35
CA GLN A 13 -0.67 -8.65 10.14
C GLN A 13 -1.59 -7.47 9.84
N SER A 14 -1.87 -7.23 8.57
CA SER A 14 -2.90 -6.25 8.18
C SER A 14 -4.28 -6.77 8.56
N ALA A 15 -5.13 -5.86 9.05
CA ALA A 15 -6.53 -6.15 9.32
C ALA A 15 -7.39 -5.55 8.21
N LEU A 16 -8.28 -6.35 7.62
CA LEU A 16 -9.25 -5.87 6.65
C LEU A 16 -10.42 -5.18 7.39
N PRO A 17 -11.00 -4.11 6.82
CA PRO A 17 -12.23 -3.53 7.36
C PRO A 17 -13.36 -4.55 7.42
N TYR A 18 -14.20 -4.46 8.45
CA TYR A 18 -15.39 -5.31 8.59
C TYR A 18 -16.35 -5.15 7.41
N HIS A 19 -16.54 -3.91 6.95
CA HIS A 19 -17.41 -3.57 5.83
C HIS A 19 -16.60 -3.24 4.58
N ARG A 20 -16.96 -3.83 3.44
CA ARG A 20 -16.19 -3.76 2.19
C ARG A 20 -16.77 -2.83 1.11
N SER A 21 -17.77 -2.02 1.45
CA SER A 21 -18.32 -1.05 0.48
C SER A 21 -17.35 0.08 0.23
N VAL A 22 -17.40 0.61 -0.99
CA VAL A 22 -16.57 1.73 -1.42
C VAL A 22 -16.92 2.97 -0.59
N PRO A 23 -15.93 3.65 0.00
CA PRO A 23 -16.19 4.88 0.73
C PRO A 23 -16.58 6.02 -0.24
N THR A 24 -17.50 6.88 0.18
CA THR A 24 -18.12 7.93 -0.66
C THR A 24 -17.12 8.95 -1.21
N TRP A 25 -15.96 9.14 -0.57
CA TRP A 25 -14.91 10.04 -1.05
C TRP A 25 -14.07 9.46 -2.20
N LEU A 26 -14.17 8.15 -2.48
CA LEU A 26 -13.45 7.50 -3.55
C LEU A 26 -14.22 7.64 -4.87
N LYS A 27 -13.72 8.49 -5.77
CA LYS A 27 -14.33 8.76 -7.09
C LYS A 27 -13.81 7.86 -8.22
N LEU A 28 -13.06 6.81 -7.88
CA LEU A 28 -12.49 5.90 -8.88
C LEU A 28 -13.57 4.97 -9.42
N THR A 29 -13.66 4.88 -10.75
CA THR A 29 -14.56 3.92 -11.42
C THR A 29 -13.89 2.56 -11.56
N SER A 30 -14.69 1.51 -11.73
CA SER A 30 -14.17 0.15 -11.92
C SER A 30 -13.40 -0.05 -13.21
N ASP A 31 -13.62 0.77 -14.24
CA ASP A 31 -12.92 0.64 -15.52
C ASP A 31 -11.56 1.33 -15.49
N ASP A 32 -11.45 2.50 -14.84
CA ASP A 32 -10.15 3.15 -14.57
C ASP A 32 -9.20 2.23 -13.79
N MET A 33 -9.75 1.43 -12.86
CA MET A 33 -8.99 0.41 -12.12
C MET A 33 -8.35 -0.63 -13.03
N LYS A 34 -9.11 -1.15 -13.99
CA LYS A 34 -8.62 -2.20 -14.89
C LYS A 34 -7.52 -1.66 -15.78
N GLU A 35 -7.69 -0.47 -16.34
CA GLU A 35 -6.68 0.15 -17.20
C GLU A 35 -5.35 0.37 -16.48
N GLN A 36 -5.41 0.82 -15.22
CA GLN A 36 -4.21 1.00 -14.40
C GLN A 36 -3.52 -0.34 -14.10
N ILE A 37 -4.28 -1.39 -13.75
CA ILE A 37 -3.72 -2.73 -13.54
C ILE A 37 -3.05 -3.23 -14.80
N TYR A 38 -3.68 -3.10 -15.98
CA TYR A 38 -3.08 -3.53 -17.25
C TYR A 38 -1.81 -2.74 -17.59
N LYS A 39 -1.81 -1.44 -17.34
CA LYS A 39 -0.63 -0.59 -17.56
C LYS A 39 0.54 -0.97 -16.66
N LEU A 40 0.27 -1.28 -15.39
CA LEU A 40 1.29 -1.69 -14.42
C LEU A 40 1.77 -3.13 -14.66
N ALA A 41 0.87 -4.02 -15.06
CA ALA A 41 1.20 -5.40 -15.45
C ALA A 41 2.10 -5.43 -16.70
N LYS A 42 1.82 -4.59 -17.70
CA LYS A 42 2.68 -4.42 -18.89
C LYS A 42 4.09 -3.89 -18.55
N LYS A 43 4.24 -3.21 -17.42
CA LYS A 43 5.53 -2.76 -16.88
C LYS A 43 6.25 -3.82 -16.05
N CYS A 44 5.75 -5.06 -16.04
CA CYS A 44 6.31 -6.20 -15.32
C CYS A 44 6.44 -5.98 -13.80
N LEU A 45 5.55 -5.18 -13.21
CA LEU A 45 5.50 -5.03 -11.76
C LEU A 45 4.92 -6.29 -11.11
N THR A 46 5.45 -6.66 -9.94
CA THR A 46 4.93 -7.80 -9.19
C THR A 46 3.53 -7.50 -8.65
N PRO A 47 2.63 -8.50 -8.58
CA PRO A 47 1.26 -8.27 -8.11
C PRO A 47 1.20 -7.65 -6.70
N SER A 48 2.16 -7.97 -5.83
CA SER A 48 2.29 -7.35 -4.50
C SER A 48 2.59 -5.85 -4.59
N GLN A 49 3.42 -5.42 -5.54
CA GLN A 49 3.70 -4.00 -5.78
C GLN A 49 2.49 -3.30 -6.40
N ILE A 50 1.79 -3.93 -7.34
CA ILE A 50 0.58 -3.38 -7.96
C ILE A 50 -0.50 -3.13 -6.89
N GLY A 51 -0.71 -4.08 -5.99
CA GLY A 51 -1.64 -3.93 -4.86
C GLY A 51 -1.23 -2.87 -3.84
N CYS A 52 0.06 -2.57 -3.71
CA CYS A 52 0.59 -1.51 -2.83
C CYS A 52 0.45 -0.10 -3.44
N PHE A 53 0.56 0.02 -4.77
CA PHE A 53 0.28 1.29 -5.47
C PHE A 53 -1.21 1.61 -5.46
N HIS A 54 -2.06 0.59 -5.36
CA HIS A 54 -3.50 0.74 -5.49
C HIS A 54 -4.34 0.20 -4.32
N PRO A 55 -4.07 0.61 -3.06
CA PRO A 55 -4.97 0.31 -1.96
C PRO A 55 -6.28 1.09 -2.17
N VAL A 56 -7.42 0.45 -1.85
CA VAL A 56 -8.77 1.05 -1.78
C VAL A 56 -8.85 2.04 -0.59
N GLY A 57 -7.89 2.94 -0.51
CA GLY A 57 -7.57 3.75 0.65
C GLY A 57 -6.20 4.37 0.40
N ASN A 58 -6.22 5.56 -0.18
CA ASN A 58 -5.06 6.42 -0.36
C ASN A 58 -4.27 6.55 0.96
N MET A 59 -3.16 5.82 1.09
CA MET A 59 -2.14 6.04 2.12
C MET A 59 -0.88 6.69 1.56
N ASN A 60 -0.91 7.19 0.31
CA ASN A 60 0.27 7.75 -0.36
C ASN A 60 0.22 9.28 -0.55
N HIS A 61 -0.72 10.00 0.10
CA HIS A 61 -0.56 11.43 0.35
C HIS A 61 0.11 11.69 1.71
N LEU A 62 1.15 10.92 2.05
CA LEU A 62 2.18 11.40 2.97
C LEU A 62 3.27 12.00 2.10
N GLN A 63 3.09 13.29 1.79
CA GLN A 63 4.18 14.10 1.28
C GLN A 63 5.39 13.91 2.20
N PRO A 64 6.61 13.73 1.67
CA PRO A 64 7.79 13.66 2.51
C PRO A 64 7.90 15.00 3.24
N LEU A 65 7.55 14.99 4.53
CA LEU A 65 7.77 16.14 5.39
C LEU A 65 9.28 16.42 5.34
N LEU A 66 9.63 17.59 4.81
CA LEU A 66 10.97 18.15 4.60
C LEU A 66 11.87 18.17 5.87
N TRP A 67 11.37 17.66 6.99
CA TRP A 67 12.03 17.62 8.28
C TRP A 67 13.00 16.45 8.47
N LEU A 68 12.85 15.35 7.71
CA LEU A 68 13.69 14.16 7.86
C LEU A 68 15.14 14.34 7.36
N HIS A 69 15.43 15.36 6.55
CA HIS A 69 16.78 15.62 6.07
C HIS A 69 17.65 16.40 7.07
N LYS A 70 17.07 16.90 8.18
CA LYS A 70 17.83 17.58 9.25
C LYS A 70 18.30 16.65 10.36
N PHE A 71 17.81 15.41 10.43
CA PHE A 71 18.14 14.47 11.49
C PHE A 71 19.34 13.56 11.19
N TRP A 72 19.84 13.58 9.95
CA TRP A 72 20.95 12.72 9.49
C TRP A 72 22.26 13.52 9.28
N PHE A 73 22.43 14.65 9.96
CA PHE A 73 23.70 15.41 9.95
C PHE A 73 24.23 15.71 11.36
N MET A 74 23.71 15.03 12.39
CA MET A 74 24.16 15.21 13.76
C MET A 74 24.35 13.88 14.47
N TYR A 75 25.07 12.95 13.84
CA TYR A 75 25.83 11.87 14.47
C TYR A 75 26.91 11.39 13.52
#